data_AF-A0A6L3SY99-F1
#
_entry.id   AF-A0A6L3SY99-F1
#
_cell.length_a   1.000
_cell.length_b   1.000
_cell.length_c   1.000
_cell.angle_alpha   90.00
_cell.angle_beta   90.00
_cell.angle_gamma   90.00
#
_symmetry.space_group_name_H-M   'P 1'
#
loop_
_entity.id
_entity.type
_entity.pdbx_description
1 polymer ?
#
loop_
_entity_poly.entity_id
_entity_poly.type
_entity_poly.pdbx_seq_one_letter_code
_entity_poly.pdbx_strand_id
1 'polypeptide(L)'
;MAKRDVTDLIERQPALEERAGIRFEGLLAILDEEGYAGEPRIEMLGEIVAHPGEKFASNVNVQFVCLNEKRQVLGTQYTSVSEGAYGYEAFQESVDLKGELAIIKIVPLCR
;
A
#
# COMPACT_ATOMS: atom_id res chain seq x y z
N MET A 1 15.10 -5.92 -17.52
CA MET A 1 14.16 -5.16 -16.68
C MET A 1 12.75 -5.64 -16.95
N ALA A 2 12.39 -6.77 -16.36
CA ALA A 2 11.03 -7.28 -16.38
C ALA A 2 10.22 -6.58 -15.27
N LYS A 3 9.49 -5.52 -15.63
CA LYS A 3 8.46 -4.94 -14.76
C LYS A 3 7.12 -5.62 -15.07
N ARG A 4 6.41 -6.08 -14.04
CA ARG A 4 5.10 -6.74 -14.15
C ARG A 4 4.07 -6.02 -13.29
N ASP A 5 2.90 -5.74 -13.86
CA ASP A 5 1.75 -5.27 -13.10
C ASP A 5 1.21 -6.41 -12.25
N VAL A 6 1.10 -6.17 -10.93
CA VAL A 6 0.62 -7.11 -9.91
C VAL A 6 -0.45 -6.45 -9.03
N THR A 7 -1.15 -5.45 -9.57
CA THR A 7 -2.21 -4.71 -8.87
C THR A 7 -3.35 -5.62 -8.41
N ASP A 8 -3.59 -6.73 -9.13
CA ASP A 8 -4.56 -7.76 -8.78
C ASP A 8 -4.23 -8.52 -7.48
N LEU A 9 -2.98 -8.47 -7.02
CA LEU A 9 -2.55 -9.07 -5.75
C LEU A 9 -2.87 -8.20 -4.52
N ILE A 10 -3.42 -6.99 -4.73
CA ILE A 10 -3.73 -6.07 -3.63
C ILE A 10 -5.01 -6.49 -2.90
N GLU A 11 -4.85 -6.84 -1.63
CA GLU A 11 -5.94 -7.07 -0.68
C GLU A 11 -6.17 -5.83 0.20
N ARG A 12 -7.26 -5.13 -0.08
CA ARG A 12 -7.78 -4.03 0.75
C ARG A 12 -8.43 -4.52 2.04
N GLN A 13 -8.57 -3.63 3.01
CA GLN A 13 -9.22 -3.88 4.29
C GLN A 13 -10.39 -2.90 4.52
N PRO A 14 -11.56 -3.11 3.88
CA PRO A 14 -12.65 -2.14 3.89
C PRO A 14 -13.13 -1.73 5.29
N ALA A 15 -13.20 -2.67 6.24
CA ALA A 15 -13.62 -2.38 7.61
C ALA A 15 -12.62 -1.47 8.36
N LEU A 16 -11.32 -1.54 8.00
CA LEU A 16 -10.30 -0.67 8.58
C LEU A 16 -10.29 0.70 7.89
N GLU A 17 -10.51 0.73 6.57
CA GLU A 17 -10.72 1.98 5.81
C GLU A 17 -11.92 2.77 6.37
N GLU A 18 -13.06 2.12 6.57
CA GLU A 18 -14.26 2.73 7.16
C GLU A 18 -14.00 3.28 8.56
N ARG A 19 -13.35 2.49 9.44
CA ARG A 19 -12.99 2.94 10.79
C ARG A 19 -11.99 4.11 10.78
N ALA A 20 -11.19 4.22 9.73
CA ALA A 20 -10.22 5.28 9.54
C ALA A 20 -10.83 6.55 8.90
N GLY A 21 -12.10 6.51 8.48
CA GLY A 21 -12.75 7.64 7.81
C GLY A 21 -12.21 7.91 6.41
N ILE A 22 -11.57 6.92 5.78
CA ILE A 22 -10.91 7.05 4.47
C ILE A 22 -11.24 5.88 3.55
N ARG A 23 -10.85 6.02 2.29
CA ARG A 23 -10.83 4.96 1.30
C ARG A 23 -9.51 5.00 0.54
N PHE A 24 -8.99 3.82 0.22
CA PHE A 24 -7.91 3.71 -0.76
C PHE A 24 -8.47 3.67 -2.18
N GLU A 25 -7.99 4.57 -3.02
CA GLU A 25 -8.34 4.67 -4.45
C GLU A 25 -7.07 4.69 -5.31
N GLY A 26 -7.21 4.57 -6.63
CA GLY A 26 -6.08 4.68 -7.57
C GLY A 26 -4.92 3.68 -7.36
N LEU A 27 -5.18 2.52 -6.75
CA LEU A 27 -4.12 1.57 -6.37
C LEU A 27 -3.42 0.95 -7.58
N LEU A 28 -2.09 0.94 -7.53
CA LEU A 28 -1.21 0.32 -8.53
C LEU A 28 -0.04 -0.36 -7.82
N ALA A 29 0.29 -1.59 -8.22
CA ALA A 29 1.49 -2.28 -7.77
C ALA A 29 2.29 -2.84 -8.95
N ILE A 30 3.57 -2.49 -9.01
CA ILE A 30 4.51 -2.94 -10.03
C ILE A 30 5.62 -3.75 -9.38
N LEU A 31 5.79 -5.00 -9.82
CA LEU A 31 6.91 -5.85 -9.45
C LEU A 31 8.07 -5.62 -10.42
N ASP A 32 9.21 -5.20 -9.87
CA ASP A 32 10.51 -5.26 -10.53
C ASP A 32 11.22 -6.55 -10.08
N GLU A 33 11.24 -7.56 -10.96
CA GLU A 33 11.82 -8.88 -10.65
C GLU A 33 13.35 -8.86 -10.59
N GLU A 34 13.98 -7.87 -11.22
CA GLU A 34 15.45 -7.71 -11.24
C GLU A 34 15.92 -6.76 -10.13
N GLY A 35 15.06 -5.80 -9.75
CA GLY A 35 15.23 -4.88 -8.63
C GLY A 35 16.62 -4.26 -8.50
N TYR A 36 17.05 -3.99 -7.26
CA TYR A 36 18.39 -3.48 -6.94
C TYR A 36 19.23 -4.59 -6.32
N ALA A 37 20.44 -4.81 -6.83
CA ALA A 37 21.33 -5.91 -6.41
C ALA A 37 20.75 -7.34 -6.60
N GLY A 38 19.72 -7.50 -7.44
CA GLY A 38 19.10 -8.80 -7.74
C GLY A 38 18.01 -9.24 -6.76
N GLU A 39 17.61 -8.36 -5.83
CA GLU A 39 16.46 -8.61 -4.96
C GLU A 39 15.19 -8.00 -5.58
N PRO A 40 14.09 -8.77 -5.74
CA PRO A 40 12.85 -8.24 -6.29
C PRO A 40 12.30 -7.09 -5.45
N ARG A 41 11.76 -6.07 -6.11
CA ARG A 41 11.20 -4.89 -5.45
C ARG A 41 9.80 -4.61 -5.95
N ILE A 42 8.93 -4.20 -5.04
CA ILE A 42 7.57 -3.76 -5.35
C ILE A 42 7.52 -2.24 -5.26
N GLU A 43 7.02 -1.59 -6.30
CA GLU A 43 6.60 -0.18 -6.30
C GLU A 43 5.07 -0.15 -6.10
N MET A 44 4.58 0.59 -5.12
CA MET A 44 3.15 0.76 -4.84
C MET A 44 2.77 2.23 -4.90
N LEU A 45 1.67 2.51 -5.59
CA LEU A 45 1.08 3.83 -5.67
C LEU A 45 -0.39 3.73 -5.30
N GLY A 46 -0.93 4.85 -4.82
CA GLY A 46 -2.34 4.97 -4.57
C GLY A 46 -2.70 6.30 -3.96
N GLU A 47 -3.98 6.42 -3.67
CA GLU A 47 -4.61 7.64 -3.21
C GLU A 47 -5.39 7.33 -1.94
N ILE A 48 -5.36 8.25 -0.99
CA ILE A 48 -6.21 8.25 0.19
C ILE A 48 -7.27 9.32 -0.02
N VAL A 49 -8.53 8.93 0.07
CA VAL A 49 -9.69 9.82 -0.05
C VAL A 49 -10.49 9.77 1.24
N ALA A 50 -10.67 10.90 1.91
CA ALA A 50 -11.52 11.01 3.09
C ALA A 50 -13.00 10.79 2.72
N HIS A 51 -13.76 10.19 3.61
CA HIS A 51 -15.20 10.06 3.42
C HIS A 51 -15.89 11.44 3.41
N PRO A 52 -16.99 11.61 2.66
CA PRO A 52 -17.73 12.87 2.64
C PRO A 52 -18.17 13.28 4.05
N GLY A 53 -17.77 14.48 4.48
CA GLY A 53 -18.09 15.01 5.81
C GLY A 53 -17.12 14.60 6.93
N GLU A 54 -16.20 13.67 6.65
CA GLU A 54 -15.09 13.34 7.55
C GLU A 54 -13.89 14.28 7.28
N LYS A 55 -13.18 14.65 8.34
CA LYS A 55 -11.88 15.31 8.19
C LYS A 55 -10.82 14.24 8.00
N PHE A 56 -9.92 14.45 7.05
CA PHE A 56 -8.73 13.61 6.93
C PHE A 56 -8.01 13.59 8.27
N ALA A 57 -7.88 12.40 8.88
CA ALA A 57 -7.18 12.29 10.15
C ALA A 57 -5.78 12.88 9.97
N SER A 58 -5.35 13.75 10.89
CA SER A 58 -4.12 14.54 10.71
C SER A 58 -2.86 13.68 10.50
N ASN A 59 -2.92 12.40 10.84
CA ASN A 59 -1.91 11.40 10.52
C ASN A 59 -2.57 10.05 10.17
N VAL A 60 -2.69 9.71 8.89
CA VAL A 60 -3.03 8.36 8.46
C VAL A 60 -1.74 7.63 8.15
N ASN A 61 -1.48 6.52 8.84
CA ASN A 61 -0.38 5.63 8.47
C ASN A 61 -0.91 4.55 7.55
N VAL A 62 -0.30 4.38 6.39
CA VAL A 62 -0.57 3.27 5.48
C VAL A 62 0.52 2.23 5.65
N GLN A 63 0.15 0.99 5.93
CA GLN A 63 1.07 -0.13 6.01
C GLN A 63 0.83 -1.06 4.82
N PHE A 64 1.93 -1.43 4.18
CA PHE A 64 1.99 -2.45 3.15
C PHE A 64 2.64 -3.71 3.71
N VAL A 65 2.01 -4.86 3.49
CA VAL A 65 2.54 -6.16 3.89
C VAL A 65 2.56 -7.08 2.69
N CYS A 66 3.75 -7.42 2.22
CA CYS A 66 3.97 -8.36 1.12
C CYS A 66 4.11 -9.78 1.67
N LEU A 67 3.34 -10.71 1.13
CA LEU A 67 3.25 -12.09 1.60
C LEU A 67 3.47 -13.09 0.45
N ASN A 68 4.00 -14.26 0.77
CA ASN A 68 4.00 -15.41 -0.13
C ASN A 68 2.68 -16.21 -0.02
N GLU A 69 2.54 -17.27 -0.82
CA GLU A 69 1.35 -18.16 -0.81
C GLU A 69 1.08 -18.79 0.56
N LYS A 70 2.13 -19.01 1.34
CA LYS A 70 2.05 -19.55 2.72
C LYS A 70 1.69 -18.48 3.75
N ARG A 71 1.36 -17.27 3.31
CA ARG A 71 1.08 -16.08 4.14
C ARG A 71 2.23 -15.70 5.07
N GLN A 72 3.47 -15.99 4.67
CA GLN A 72 4.67 -15.54 5.38
C GLN A 72 5.07 -14.16 4.87
N VAL A 73 5.55 -13.31 5.78
CA VAL A 73 5.97 -11.94 5.45
C VAL A 73 7.28 -11.95 4.66
N LEU A 74 7.23 -11.37 3.47
CA LEU A 74 8.39 -11.17 2.59
C LEU A 74 9.00 -9.78 2.77
N GLY A 75 8.17 -8.80 3.09
CA GLY A 75 8.56 -7.41 3.26
C GLY A 75 7.40 -6.59 3.83
N THR A 76 7.75 -5.50 4.53
CA THR A 76 6.79 -4.53 5.03
C THR A 76 7.32 -3.14 4.83
N GLN A 77 6.44 -2.21 4.51
CA GLN A 77 6.74 -0.79 4.50
C GLN A 77 5.57 -0.03 5.09
N TYR A 78 5.84 1.12 5.66
CA TYR A 78 4.79 2.03 6.08
C TYR A 78 5.11 3.43 5.60
N THR A 79 4.07 4.20 5.36
CA THR A 79 4.17 5.62 5.05
C THR A 79 3.18 6.39 5.89
N SER A 80 3.59 7.57 6.34
CA SER A 80 2.75 8.48 7.08
C SER A 80 2.25 9.53 6.10
N VAL A 81 0.95 9.57 5.92
CA VAL A 81 0.29 10.52 5.05
C VAL A 81 -0.41 11.54 5.94
N SER A 82 0.10 12.77 5.90
CA SER A 82 -0.49 13.93 6.58
C SER A 82 -1.32 14.72 5.58
N GLU A 83 -2.45 15.26 6.03
CA GLU A 83 -3.44 15.99 5.21
C GLU A 83 -2.83 16.89 4.12
N GLY A 84 -3.13 16.56 2.86
CA GLY A 84 -3.18 17.50 1.74
C GLY A 84 -4.50 18.26 1.72
N ALA A 85 -4.56 19.41 1.05
CA ALA A 85 -5.78 20.20 0.96
C ALA A 85 -6.94 19.37 0.35
N TYR A 86 -8.11 19.38 1.01
CA TYR A 86 -9.39 18.78 0.53
C TYR A 86 -9.59 17.27 0.73
N GLY A 87 -8.95 16.65 1.72
CA GLY A 87 -9.26 15.25 2.08
C GLY A 87 -8.79 14.23 1.04
N TYR A 88 -7.78 14.60 0.28
CA TYR A 88 -7.13 13.77 -0.72
C TYR A 88 -5.62 13.83 -0.49
N GLU A 89 -4.95 12.69 -0.57
CA GLU A 89 -3.49 12.66 -0.60
C GLU A 89 -2.98 11.43 -1.36
N ALA A 90 -1.95 11.60 -2.19
CA ALA A 90 -1.33 10.51 -2.93
C ALA A 90 -0.14 9.94 -2.16
N PHE A 91 0.12 8.64 -2.31
CA PHE A 91 1.31 8.00 -1.76
C PHE A 91 2.02 7.17 -2.82
N GLN A 92 3.34 7.06 -2.64
CA GLN A 92 4.19 6.17 -3.41
C GLN A 92 5.23 5.58 -2.48
N GLU A 93 5.31 4.25 -2.45
CA GLU A 93 6.24 3.52 -1.61
C GLU A 93 6.86 2.36 -2.34
N SER A 94 7.94 1.83 -1.78
CA SER A 94 8.58 0.65 -2.32
C SER A 94 9.01 -0.34 -1.25
N VAL A 95 9.00 -1.63 -1.57
CA VAL A 95 9.33 -2.71 -0.65
C VAL A 95 10.26 -3.70 -1.32
N ASP A 96 11.41 -3.96 -0.71
CA ASP A 96 12.29 -5.05 -1.11
C ASP A 96 11.69 -6.39 -0.62
N LEU A 97 11.71 -7.41 -1.48
CA LEU A 97 11.09 -8.70 -1.22
C LEU A 97 12.13 -9.79 -0.97
N LYS A 98 11.85 -10.64 0.01
CA LYS A 98 12.65 -11.84 0.33
C LYS A 98 12.03 -13.12 -0.24
N GLY A 99 11.63 -13.10 -1.51
CA GLY A 99 11.05 -14.26 -2.20
C GLY A 99 9.92 -13.93 -3.15
N GLU A 100 9.18 -14.97 -3.55
CA GLU A 100 8.08 -14.87 -4.51
C GLU A 100 6.81 -14.30 -3.88
N LEU A 101 6.34 -13.18 -4.43
CA LEU A 101 5.14 -12.47 -3.99
C LEU A 101 3.86 -13.17 -4.45
N ALA A 102 2.89 -13.26 -3.54
CA ALA A 102 1.55 -13.75 -3.85
C ALA A 102 0.42 -12.79 -3.40
N ILE A 103 0.63 -12.01 -2.33
CA ILE A 103 -0.39 -11.13 -1.76
C ILE A 103 0.25 -9.82 -1.28
N ILE A 104 -0.41 -8.69 -1.55
CA ILE A 104 -0.06 -7.37 -1.00
C ILE A 104 -1.23 -6.90 -0.13
N LYS A 105 -1.06 -6.81 1.19
CA LYS A 105 -2.08 -6.18 2.04
C LYS A 105 -1.80 -4.70 2.19
N ILE A 106 -2.83 -3.89 2.00
CA ILE A 106 -2.80 -2.45 2.31
C ILE A 106 -3.72 -2.18 3.51
N VAL A 107 -3.16 -1.57 4.56
CA VAL A 107 -3.81 -1.43 5.86
C VAL A 107 -3.70 0.01 6.34
N PRO A 108 -4.82 0.69 6.66
CA PRO A 108 -4.76 1.96 7.37
C PRO A 108 -4.57 1.70 8.86
N LEU A 109 -3.60 2.36 9.46
CA LEU A 109 -3.29 2.32 10.89
C LEU A 109 -3.69 3.66 11.52
N CYS A 110 -4.80 3.67 12.24
CA CYS A 110 -5.23 4.78 13.09
C CYS A 110 -4.59 4.63 14.46
N ARG A 111 -3.94 5.69 14.96
CA ARG A 111 -3.56 5.81 16.38
C ARG A 111 -4.54 6.72 17.10
#